data_AF-A0AAE8W7H0-F1
#
_entry.id   AF-A0AAE8W7H0-F1
#
_cell.length_a   1.000
_cell.length_b   1.000
_cell.length_c   1.000
_cell.angle_alpha   90.00
_cell.angle_beta   90.00
_cell.angle_gamma   90.00
#
_symmetry.space_group_name_H-M   'P 1'
#
loop_
_entity.id
_entity.type
_entity.pdbx_description
1 polymer ?
#
loop_
_entity_poly.entity_id
_entity_poly.type
_entity_poly.pdbx_seq_one_letter_code
_entity_poly.pdbx_strand_id
1 'polypeptide(L)' 'SVASYDAVVAGGGLYAGRWQKHARRFLRRHRRDLAECPLWLFSSGPLDASASERDIPLRG' A
#
# COMPACT_ATOMS: atom_id res chain seq x y z
N SER A 1 5.35 -15.49 0.04
CA SER A 1 6.35 -15.23 1.09
C SER A 1 7.13 -14.01 0.68
N VAL A 2 7.62 -13.19 1.61
CA VAL A 2 8.57 -12.10 1.28
C VAL A 2 9.97 -12.35 1.85
N ALA A 3 10.17 -13.47 2.56
CA ALA A 3 11.43 -13.82 3.21
C ALA A 3 12.58 -14.15 2.24
N SER A 4 12.31 -14.28 0.94
CA SER A 4 13.32 -14.57 -0.09
C SER A 4 13.90 -13.31 -0.74
N TYR A 5 13.52 -12.12 -0.29
CA TYR A 5 14.00 -10.84 -0.83
C TYR A 5 14.97 -10.20 0.14
N ASP A 6 16.08 -9.67 -0.39
CA ASP A 6 17.10 -8.98 0.42
C ASP A 6 16.67 -7.57 0.84
N ALA A 7 15.67 -6.99 0.17
CA ALA A 7 15.09 -5.69 0.47
C ALA A 7 13.68 -5.57 -0.10
N VAL A 8 12.85 -4.71 0.50
CA VAL A 8 11.47 -4.47 0.05
C VAL A 8 11.19 -2.97 -0.10
N VAL A 9 10.61 -2.61 -1.25
CA VAL A 9 10.00 -1.30 -1.47
C VAL A 9 8.50 -1.52 -1.68
N ALA A 10 7.67 -1.00 -0.77
CA ALA A 10 6.22 -1.15 -0.85
C ALA A 10 5.55 0.19 -1.19
N GLY A 11 4.71 0.16 -2.22
CA GLY A 11 3.97 1.31 -2.71
C GLY A 11 2.47 1.16 -2.55
N GLY A 12 1.79 2.24 -2.17
CA GLY A 12 0.33 2.27 -2.07
C GLY A 12 -0.28 3.55 -2.62
N GLY A 13 -1.34 3.40 -3.41
CA GLY A 13 -2.21 4.52 -3.77
C GLY A 13 -2.94 5.07 -2.54
N LEU A 14 -2.89 6.38 -2.30
CA LEU A 14 -3.72 7.05 -1.29
C LEU A 14 -5.11 7.33 -1.85
N TYR A 15 -6.12 6.84 -1.14
CA TYR A 15 -7.51 7.22 -1.32
C TYR A 15 -8.05 7.72 0.02
N ALA A 16 -8.58 8.94 0.05
CA ALA A 16 -9.00 9.62 1.29
C ALA A 16 -7.95 9.52 2.42
N GLY A 17 -6.67 9.79 2.08
CA GLY A 17 -5.55 9.74 3.03
C GLY A 17 -5.18 8.34 3.53
N ARG A 18 -5.67 7.26 2.90
CA ARG A 18 -5.43 5.88 3.33
C ARG A 18 -4.92 5.00 2.20
N TRP A 19 -3.99 4.11 2.52
CA TRP A 19 -3.61 3.03 1.62
C TRP A 19 -4.77 2.05 1.42
N GLN A 20 -4.84 1.51 0.20
CA GLN A 20 -5.75 0.44 -0.17
C GLN A 20 -5.73 -0.71 0.85
N LYS A 21 -6.90 -1.26 1.19
CA LYS A 21 -7.07 -2.31 2.22
C LYS A 21 -6.16 -3.52 1.98
N HIS A 22 -5.97 -3.92 0.72
CA HIS A 22 -5.13 -5.05 0.34
C HIS A 22 -3.65 -4.80 0.64
N ALA A 23 -3.13 -3.60 0.34
CA ALA A 23 -1.74 -3.23 0.64
C ALA A 23 -1.48 -3.25 2.16
N ARG A 24 -2.39 -2.66 2.96
CA ARG A 24 -2.31 -2.72 4.42
C ARG A 24 -2.39 -4.14 4.96
N ARG A 25 -3.23 -5.00 4.36
CA ARG A 25 -3.36 -6.41 4.77
C ARG A 25 -2.10 -7.20 4.47
N PHE A 26 -1.48 -6.96 3.32
CA PHE A 26 -0.22 -7.58 2.92
C PHE A 26 0.90 -7.25 3.89
N LEU A 27 1.13 -5.96 4.17
CA LEU A 27 2.16 -5.51 5.12
C LEU A 27 1.94 -6.10 6.52
N ARG A 28 0.69 -6.12 7.00
CA ARG A 28 0.38 -6.75 8.30
C ARG A 28 0.65 -8.24 8.32
N ARG A 29 0.32 -8.95 7.24
CA ARG A 29 0.51 -10.40 7.14
C ARG A 29 2.00 -10.76 7.17
N HIS A 30 2.84 -9.94 6.54
CA HIS A 30 4.27 -10.18 6.39
C HIS A 30 5.13 -9.37 7.34
N ARG A 31 4.55 -8.77 8.39
CA ARG A 31 5.24 -7.85 9.31
C ARG A 31 6.53 -8.39 9.95
N ARG A 32 6.64 -9.72 10.10
CA ARG A 32 7.82 -10.37 10.69
C ARG A 32 8.94 -10.38 9.67
N ASP A 33 8.72 -11.04 8.54
CA ASP A 33 9.66 -11.10 7.42
C ASP A 33 10.13 -9.70 6.97
N LEU A 34 9.21 -8.72 6.90
CA LEU A 34 9.52 -7.35 6.50
C LEU A 34 10.35 -6.56 7.52
N ALA A 35 10.40 -7.00 8.78
CA ALA A 35 11.24 -6.38 9.80
C ALA A 35 12.69 -6.88 9.74
N GLU A 36 12.94 -7.99 9.04
CA GLU A 36 14.26 -8.63 8.92
C GLU A 36 15.08 -8.09 7.73
N CYS A 37 14.47 -7.27 6.86
CA CYS A 37 15.14 -6.68 5.70
C CYS A 37 14.91 -5.16 5.63
N PRO A 38 15.79 -4.40 4.97
CA PRO A 38 15.53 -3.01 4.64
C PRO A 38 14.17 -2.82 3.94
N LEU A 39 13.30 -1.98 4.53
CA LEU A 39 11.96 -1.69 4.04
C LEU A 39 11.78 -0.19 3.81
N TRP A 40 11.36 0.18 2.60
CA TRP A 40 10.91 1.54 2.28
C TRP A 40 9.43 1.55 1.89
N LEU A 41 8.71 2.57 2.37
CA LEU A 41 7.31 2.81 2.03
C LEU A 41 7.19 4.08 1.21
N PHE A 42 6.41 4.03 0.15
CA PHE A 42 6.05 5.22 -0.62
C PHE A 42 4.55 5.26 -0.93
N SER A 43 4.01 6.47 -1.03
CA SER A 43 2.61 6.69 -1.35
C SER A 43 2.50 7.44 -2.68
N SER A 44 1.55 7.05 -3.52
CA SER A 44 1.20 7.77 -4.74
C SER A 44 -0.27 8.19 -4.69
N GLY A 45 -0.59 9.37 -5.21
CA GLY A 45 -1.96 9.91 -5.19
C GLY A 45 -2.02 11.31 -4.61
N PRO A 46 -3.12 12.03 -4.83
CA PRO A 46 -3.28 13.37 -4.30
C PRO A 46 -3.25 13.33 -2.76
N LEU A 47 -2.58 14.31 -2.15
CA LEU A 47 -2.60 14.51 -0.70
C LEU A 47 -3.97 14.99 -0.19
N ASP A 48 -4.88 15.33 -1.09
CA ASP A 48 -6.20 15.88 -0.81
C ASP A 48 -7.35 14.98 -1.34
N ALA A 49 -8.58 15.40 -1.09
CA ALA A 49 -9.79 14.64 -1.43
C ALA A 49 -10.04 14.49 -2.94
N SER A 50 -9.19 15.01 -3.83
CA SER A 50 -9.37 14.94 -5.28
C SER A 50 -9.32 13.51 -5.85
N ALA A 51 -8.83 12.53 -5.08
CA ALA A 51 -8.98 11.11 -5.42
C ALA A 51 -10.43 10.61 -5.26
N SER A 52 -11.24 11.27 -4.44
CA SER A 52 -12.64 10.91 -4.14
C SER A 52 -13.63 11.43 -5.19
N GLU A 53 -13.20 12.32 -6.08
CA GLU A 53 -14.05 12.96 -7.10
C GLU A 53 -14.12 12.22 -8.43
N ARG A 54 -13.25 11.22 -8.67
CA ARG A 54 -13.38 10.40 -9.87
C ARG A 54 -14.22 9.18 -9.55
N ASP A 55 -15.48 9.24 -9.96
CA ASP A 55 -16.40 8.10 -10.11
C ASP A 55 -15.62 6.87 -10.56
N ILE A 56 -15.33 5.97 -9.61
CA ILE A 56 -14.91 4.61 -9.91
C ILE A 56 -16.21 3.89 -10.22
N PRO A 57 -16.52 3.55 -11.48
CA PRO A 57 -17.78 2.88 -11.77
C PRO A 57 -17.71 1.51 -11.09
N LEU A 58 -18.52 1.34 -10.04
CA LEU A 58 -18.75 0.05 -9.42
C LEU A 58 -19.47 -0.81 -10.47
N ARG A 59 -18.70 -1.62 -11.21
CA ARG A 59 -19.28 -2.70 -12.02
C ARG A 59 -19.75 -3.79 -11.06
N GLY A 60 -21.04 -4.14 -11.20
CA GLY A 60 -21.65 -5.31 -10.59
C GLY A 60 -21.19 -6.62 -11.20
#